data_AF-A0A482WLE4-F1
#
_entry.id   AF-A0A482WLE4-F1
#
_cell.length_a   1.000
_cell.length_b   1.000
_cell.length_c   1.000
_cell.angle_alpha   90.00
_cell.angle_beta   90.00
_cell.angle_gamma   90.00
#
_symmetry.space_group_name_H-M   'P 1'
#
loop_
_entity.id
_entity.type
_entity.pdbx_description
1 polymer ?
#
loop_
_entity_poly.entity_id
_entity_poly.type
_entity_poly.pdbx_seq_one_letter_code
_entity_poly.pdbx_strand_id
1 'polypeptide(L)'
;MKYDESSGLQKIRDCEQLLESNKSSDCQEYLFVTIFKAMEYMVGGCKAYALFKSGNLSGTKEILQTLPSCSEMSDKERSGIYGMKACAYMEYGINGNHKALEFINEARTRDPLMPDWHFLTSKIMG
;
A
#
# COMPACT_ATOMS: atom_id res chain seq x y z
N MET A 1 -22.39 -2.63 3.76
CA MET A 1 -21.42 -3.54 4.40
C MET A 1 -21.09 -2.99 5.77
N LYS A 2 -21.39 -3.72 6.86
CA LYS A 2 -20.84 -3.39 8.19
C LYS A 2 -19.37 -3.78 8.17
N TYR A 3 -18.49 -2.86 8.55
CA TYR A 3 -17.07 -3.15 8.70
C TYR A 3 -16.92 -4.11 9.90
N ASP A 4 -16.39 -5.31 9.67
CA ASP A 4 -16.01 -6.20 10.76
C ASP A 4 -14.67 -5.72 11.31
N GLU A 5 -14.78 -4.89 12.36
CA GLU A 5 -13.64 -4.23 13.00
C GLU A 5 -12.59 -5.24 13.49
N SER A 6 -13.01 -6.42 13.94
CA SER A 6 -12.13 -7.42 14.53
C SER A 6 -11.28 -8.14 13.50
N SER A 7 -11.85 -8.57 12.37
CA SER A 7 -11.09 -9.23 11.31
C SER A 7 -10.22 -8.25 10.50
N GLY A 8 -10.69 -7.01 10.31
CA GLY A 8 -9.92 -5.98 9.62
C GLY A 8 -8.65 -5.58 10.36
N LEU A 9 -8.75 -5.33 11.68
CA LEU A 9 -7.59 -4.98 12.51
C LEU A 9 -6.60 -6.14 12.62
N GLN A 10 -7.06 -7.39 12.66
CA GLN A 10 -6.16 -8.53 12.71
C GLN A 10 -5.33 -8.65 11.43
N LYS A 11 -5.95 -8.52 10.24
CA LYS A 11 -5.21 -8.53 8.98
C LYS A 11 -4.16 -7.42 8.89
N ILE A 12 -4.46 -6.24 9.43
CA ILE A 12 -3.50 -5.12 9.51
C ILE A 12 -2.31 -5.51 10.39
N ARG A 13 -2.54 -6.13 11.56
CA ARG A 13 -1.46 -6.62 12.43
C ARG A 13 -0.61 -7.68 11.74
N ASP A 14 -1.23 -8.58 10.99
CA ASP A 14 -0.52 -9.60 10.23
C ASP A 14 0.41 -8.94 9.18
N CYS A 15 -0.08 -7.90 8.49
CA CYS A 15 0.76 -7.09 7.59
C CYS A 15 1.90 -6.37 8.31
N GLU A 16 1.67 -5.79 9.49
CA GLU A 16 2.73 -5.15 10.30
C GLU A 16 3.82 -6.15 10.68
N GLN A 17 3.44 -7.36 11.11
CA GLN A 17 4.38 -8.43 11.43
C GLN A 17 5.18 -8.89 10.20
N LEU A 18 4.53 -8.99 9.04
CA LEU A 18 5.21 -9.31 7.78
C LEU A 18 6.22 -8.22 7.41
N LEU A 19 5.88 -6.93 7.54
CA LEU A 19 6.82 -5.86 7.26
C LEU A 19 8.01 -5.88 8.23
N GLU A 20 7.78 -6.05 9.52
CA GLU A 20 8.87 -6.06 10.52
C GLU A 20 9.81 -7.26 10.33
N SER A 21 9.25 -8.45 10.12
CA SER A 21 10.05 -9.65 9.85
C SER A 21 10.91 -9.50 8.60
N ASN A 22 10.36 -8.94 7.52
CA ASN A 22 11.13 -8.73 6.28
C ASN A 22 12.10 -7.54 6.39
N LYS A 23 11.82 -6.53 7.22
CA LYS A 23 12.76 -5.43 7.53
C LYS A 23 14.00 -5.93 8.26
N SER A 24 13.82 -6.91 9.14
CA SER A 24 14.91 -7.57 9.87
C SER A 24 15.65 -8.64 9.05
N SER A 25 15.11 -8.98 7.87
CA SER A 25 15.73 -9.92 6.95
C SER A 25 16.64 -9.20 5.95
N ASP A 26 17.70 -9.85 5.48
CA ASP A 26 18.54 -9.35 4.38
C ASP A 26 17.82 -9.44 3.02
N CYS A 27 16.53 -9.13 2.93
CA CYS A 27 15.75 -9.19 1.70
C CYS A 27 16.37 -8.26 0.65
N GLN A 28 16.81 -8.84 -0.47
CA GLN A 28 17.40 -8.13 -1.62
C GLN A 28 16.45 -8.05 -2.82
N GLU A 29 15.17 -8.41 -2.64
CA GLU A 29 14.19 -8.36 -3.72
C GLU A 29 13.94 -6.89 -4.11
N TYR A 30 14.10 -6.59 -5.40
CA TYR A 30 14.21 -5.23 -5.89
C TYR A 30 12.94 -4.42 -5.64
N LEU A 31 11.76 -4.99 -5.93
CA LEU A 31 10.49 -4.32 -5.70
C LEU A 31 10.36 -4.01 -4.21
N PHE A 32 10.51 -5.04 -3.36
CA PHE A 32 10.39 -4.93 -1.92
C PHE A 32 11.24 -3.81 -1.34
N VAL A 33 12.55 -3.79 -1.63
CA VAL A 33 13.47 -2.76 -1.13
C VAL A 33 13.08 -1.38 -1.66
N THR A 34 12.70 -1.29 -2.94
CA THR A 34 12.37 -0.01 -3.57
C THR A 34 11.10 0.62 -3.01
N ILE A 35 10.09 -0.19 -2.66
CA ILE A 35 8.78 0.30 -2.23
C ILE A 35 8.51 0.11 -0.73
N PHE A 36 9.50 -0.28 0.06
CA PHE A 36 9.33 -0.62 1.48
C PHE A 36 8.61 0.48 2.28
N LYS A 37 9.08 1.74 2.16
CA LYS A 37 8.43 2.87 2.85
C LYS A 37 7.00 3.12 2.39
N ALA A 38 6.70 2.83 1.13
CA ALA A 38 5.34 2.91 0.62
C ALA A 38 4.45 1.87 1.28
N MET A 39 4.96 0.64 1.49
CA MET A 39 4.23 -0.41 2.19
C MET A 39 3.98 -0.05 3.65
N GLU A 40 4.99 0.45 4.37
CA GLU A 40 4.82 0.97 5.74
C GLU A 40 3.75 2.07 5.79
N TYR A 41 3.79 2.99 4.82
CA TYR A 41 2.80 4.06 4.71
C TYR A 41 1.38 3.55 4.49
N MET A 42 1.19 2.58 3.58
CA MET A 42 -0.11 2.02 3.28
C MET A 42 -0.68 1.23 4.47
N VAL A 43 0.14 0.42 5.14
CA VAL A 43 -0.28 -0.35 6.32
C VAL A 43 -0.65 0.59 7.48
N GLY A 44 0.19 1.57 7.78
CA GLY A 44 -0.11 2.55 8.82
C GLY A 44 -1.34 3.40 8.50
N GLY A 45 -1.53 3.79 7.23
CA GLY A 45 -2.73 4.51 6.78
C GLY A 45 -4.01 3.68 6.97
N CYS A 46 -3.98 2.40 6.60
CA CYS A 46 -5.08 1.45 6.84
C CYS A 46 -5.37 1.29 8.34
N LYS A 47 -4.34 1.20 9.18
CA LYS A 47 -4.47 1.12 10.65
C LYS A 47 -5.11 2.38 11.23
N ALA A 48 -4.63 3.55 10.85
CA ALA A 48 -5.19 4.83 11.29
C ALA A 48 -6.68 4.95 10.93
N TYR A 49 -7.06 4.54 9.71
CA TYR A 49 -8.45 4.51 9.27
C TYR A 49 -9.30 3.51 10.06
N ALA A 50 -8.80 2.30 10.30
CA ALA A 50 -9.50 1.30 11.09
C ALA A 50 -9.75 1.77 12.54
N LEU A 51 -8.73 2.36 13.19
CA LEU A 51 -8.85 2.94 14.52
C LEU A 51 -9.83 4.12 14.56
N PHE A 52 -9.84 4.93 13.50
CA PHE A 52 -10.78 6.05 13.38
C PHE A 52 -12.22 5.54 13.31
N LYS A 53 -12.46 4.49 12.53
CA LYS A 53 -13.78 3.88 12.39
C LYS A 53 -14.29 3.22 13.67
N SER A 54 -13.40 2.69 14.50
CA SER A 54 -13.76 2.15 15.83
C SER A 54 -13.83 3.22 16.93
N GLY A 55 -13.65 4.50 16.61
CA GLY A 55 -13.74 5.61 17.56
C GLY A 55 -12.49 5.84 18.42
N ASN A 56 -11.39 5.11 18.18
CA ASN A 56 -10.13 5.29 18.89
C ASN A 56 -9.32 6.46 18.30
N LEU A 57 -9.75 7.68 18.59
CA LEU A 57 -9.13 8.89 18.04
C LEU A 57 -7.69 9.13 18.54
N SER A 58 -7.37 8.72 19.77
CA SER A 58 -6.00 8.86 20.30
C SER A 58 -5.03 7.98 19.52
N GLY A 59 -5.38 6.71 19.29
CA GLY A 59 -4.57 5.79 18.49
C GLY A 59 -4.48 6.24 17.02
N THR A 60 -5.56 6.76 16.43
CA THR A 60 -5.50 7.35 15.08
C THR A 60 -4.48 8.49 15.01
N LYS A 61 -4.52 9.43 15.97
CA LYS A 61 -3.60 10.57 15.99
C LYS A 61 -2.14 10.13 16.10
N GLU A 62 -1.87 9.17 16.98
CA GLU A 62 -0.52 8.62 17.18
C GLU A 62 0.04 8.04 15.87
N ILE A 63 -0.74 7.19 15.19
CA ILE A 63 -0.30 6.59 13.90
C ILE A 63 -0.10 7.66 12.82
N LEU A 64 -0.99 8.65 12.72
CA LEU A 64 -0.85 9.70 11.72
C LEU A 64 0.38 10.60 11.98
N GLN A 65 0.85 10.72 13.22
CA GLN A 65 2.05 11.49 13.57
C GLN A 65 3.35 10.73 13.26
N THR A 66 3.32 9.40 13.24
CA THR A 66 4.49 8.56 12.95
C THR A 66 4.61 8.18 11.48
N LEU A 67 3.50 8.26 10.72
CA LEU A 67 3.49 7.99 9.29
C LEU A 67 4.38 8.99 8.53
N PRO A 68 5.28 8.51 7.64
CA PRO A 68 6.09 9.39 6.81
C PRO A 68 5.20 10.20 5.87
N SER A 69 5.53 11.48 5.65
CA SER A 69 4.77 12.29 4.70
C SER A 69 5.01 11.78 3.29
N CYS A 70 3.93 11.62 2.52
CA CYS A 70 4.03 11.23 1.10
C CYS A 70 4.84 12.24 0.27
N SER A 71 4.91 13.51 0.71
CA SER A 71 5.74 14.55 0.06
C SER A 71 7.23 14.31 0.22
N GLU A 72 7.65 13.60 1.28
CA GLU A 72 9.05 13.34 1.61
C GLU A 72 9.57 12.04 0.97
N MET A 73 8.68 11.25 0.37
CA MET A 73 9.04 10.03 -0.36
C MET A 73 9.65 10.35 -1.73
N SER A 74 10.57 9.53 -2.18
CA SER A 74 11.10 9.52 -3.54
C SER A 74 10.02 9.13 -4.56
N ASP A 75 10.26 9.42 -5.84
CA ASP A 75 9.33 8.99 -6.90
C ASP A 75 9.16 7.48 -6.99
N LYS A 76 10.21 6.70 -6.70
CA LYS A 76 10.12 5.24 -6.67
C LYS A 76 9.23 4.73 -5.54
N GLU A 77 9.38 5.31 -4.35
CA GLU A 77 8.51 4.98 -3.21
C GLU A 77 7.06 5.39 -3.52
N ARG A 78 6.83 6.61 -4.04
CA ARG A 78 5.48 7.04 -4.45
C ARG A 78 4.91 6.14 -5.55
N SER A 79 5.74 5.70 -6.49
CA SER A 79 5.36 4.71 -7.49
C SER A 79 4.80 3.45 -6.84
N GLY A 80 5.39 2.98 -5.75
CA GLY A 80 4.90 1.87 -4.94
C GLY A 80 3.48 2.08 -4.41
N ILE A 81 3.15 3.28 -3.93
CA ILE A 81 1.78 3.63 -3.48
C ILE A 81 0.78 3.44 -4.62
N TYR A 82 1.11 3.94 -5.82
CA TYR A 82 0.25 3.82 -6.98
C TYR A 82 0.13 2.38 -7.48
N GLY A 83 1.23 1.60 -7.47
CA GLY A 83 1.19 0.18 -7.77
C GLY A 83 0.30 -0.62 -6.82
N MET A 84 0.39 -0.36 -5.50
CA MET A 84 -0.50 -1.00 -4.51
C MET A 84 -1.96 -0.59 -4.68
N LYS A 85 -2.24 0.67 -5.02
CA LYS A 85 -3.60 1.10 -5.38
C LYS A 85 -4.11 0.35 -6.60
N ALA A 86 -3.29 0.20 -7.64
CA ALA A 86 -3.66 -0.57 -8.82
C ALA A 86 -4.00 -2.02 -8.47
N CYS A 87 -3.18 -2.69 -7.65
CA CYS A 87 -3.47 -4.03 -7.13
C CYS A 87 -4.82 -4.09 -6.40
N ALA A 88 -5.07 -3.15 -5.48
CA ALA A 88 -6.31 -3.13 -4.71
C ALA A 88 -7.55 -2.94 -5.59
N TYR A 89 -7.49 -2.06 -6.59
CA TYR A 89 -8.59 -1.84 -7.52
C TYR A 89 -8.80 -3.00 -8.48
N MET A 90 -7.72 -3.65 -8.92
CA MET A 90 -7.80 -4.87 -9.73
C MET A 90 -8.48 -6.02 -8.98
N GLU A 91 -8.13 -6.23 -7.70
CA GLU A 91 -8.66 -7.36 -6.90
C GLU A 91 -10.07 -7.10 -6.34
N TYR A 92 -10.41 -5.86 -5.98
CA TYR A 92 -11.63 -5.55 -5.21
C TYR A 92 -12.57 -4.52 -5.86
N GLY A 93 -12.21 -3.94 -7.00
CA GLY A 93 -13.01 -2.89 -7.65
C GLY A 93 -14.18 -3.42 -8.46
N ILE A 94 -15.40 -2.95 -8.19
CA ILE A 94 -16.52 -3.05 -9.14
C ILE A 94 -16.19 -2.14 -10.33
N ASN A 95 -16.02 -2.71 -11.53
CA ASN A 95 -15.37 -2.06 -12.70
C ASN A 95 -13.88 -1.74 -12.49
N GLY A 96 -13.19 -2.54 -11.67
CA GLY A 96 -11.84 -2.30 -11.14
C GLY A 96 -10.74 -2.01 -12.17
N ASN A 97 -10.88 -2.54 -13.39
CA ASN A 97 -9.82 -2.46 -14.40
C ASN A 97 -9.49 -1.02 -14.83
N HIS A 98 -10.48 -0.12 -14.97
CA HIS A 98 -10.19 1.24 -15.43
C HIS A 98 -9.38 2.05 -14.41
N LYS A 99 -9.80 2.04 -13.13
CA LYS A 99 -9.05 2.71 -12.07
C LYS A 99 -7.71 2.03 -11.79
N ALA A 100 -7.64 0.70 -11.90
CA ALA A 100 -6.38 0.00 -11.81
C ALA A 100 -5.41 0.44 -12.92
N LEU A 101 -5.89 0.64 -14.15
CA LEU A 101 -5.10 1.18 -15.26
C LEU A 101 -4.63 2.61 -15.01
N GLU A 102 -5.50 3.49 -14.48
CA GLU A 102 -5.09 4.85 -14.11
C GLU A 102 -3.94 4.84 -13.10
N PHE A 103 -4.06 4.04 -12.04
CA PHE A 103 -3.04 3.97 -11.00
C PHE A 103 -1.74 3.30 -11.48
N ILE A 104 -1.81 2.22 -12.28
CA ILE A 104 -0.59 1.59 -12.78
C ILE A 104 0.14 2.46 -13.79
N ASN A 105 -0.57 3.27 -14.57
CA ASN A 105 0.04 4.26 -15.46
C ASN A 105 0.77 5.36 -14.66
N GLU A 106 0.21 5.82 -13.55
CA GLU A 106 0.86 6.78 -12.67
C GLU A 106 2.11 6.18 -11.99
N ALA A 107 2.04 4.92 -11.56
CA ALA A 107 3.22 4.20 -11.05
C ALA A 107 4.34 4.15 -12.11
N ARG A 108 4.02 3.72 -13.33
CA ARG A 108 4.99 3.65 -14.44
C ARG A 108 5.55 5.01 -14.86
N THR A 109 4.79 6.08 -14.70
CA THR A 109 5.28 7.44 -14.97
C THR A 109 6.36 7.84 -13.97
N ARG A 110 6.26 7.37 -12.73
CA ARG A 110 7.20 7.67 -11.64
C ARG A 110 8.41 6.74 -11.60
N ASP A 111 8.21 5.46 -11.85
CA ASP A 111 9.30 4.49 -12.00
C ASP A 111 9.12 3.65 -13.28
N PRO A 112 9.54 4.18 -14.44
CA PRO A 112 9.38 3.50 -15.73
C PRO A 112 10.17 2.21 -15.85
N LEU A 113 11.20 2.02 -15.03
CA LEU A 113 12.13 0.89 -15.10
C LEU A 113 11.71 -0.26 -14.18
N MET A 114 10.70 -0.08 -13.33
CA MET A 114 10.21 -1.13 -12.44
C MET A 114 9.50 -2.23 -13.26
N PRO A 115 10.07 -3.45 -13.36
CA PRO A 115 9.50 -4.52 -14.18
C PRO A 115 8.11 -4.96 -13.69
N ASP A 116 7.89 -4.95 -12.39
CA ASP A 116 6.63 -5.33 -11.74
C ASP A 116 5.45 -4.47 -12.20
N TRP A 117 5.66 -3.20 -12.53
CA TRP A 117 4.58 -2.35 -13.04
C TRP A 117 4.16 -2.72 -14.47
N HIS A 118 5.10 -3.17 -15.30
CA HIS A 118 4.78 -3.66 -16.64
C HIS A 118 4.05 -5.00 -16.56
N PHE A 119 4.50 -5.89 -15.67
CA PHE A 119 3.81 -7.15 -15.40
C PHE A 119 2.39 -6.92 -14.86
N LEU A 120 2.24 -6.02 -13.88
CA LEU A 120 0.93 -5.70 -13.33
C LEU A 120 0.02 -5.03 -14.38
N THR A 121 0.57 -4.19 -15.26
CA THR A 121 -0.19 -3.61 -16.38
C THR A 121 -0.79 -4.71 -17.26
N SER A 122 0.01 -5.74 -17.63
CA SER A 122 -0.50 -6.82 -18.48
C SER A 122 -1.60 -7.62 -17.76
N LYS A 123 -1.44 -7.89 -16.46
CA LYS A 123 -2.46 -8.57 -15.64
C LYS A 123 -3.77 -7.76 -15.53
N ILE A 124 -3.70 -6.43 -15.48
CA ILE A 124 -4.90 -5.58 -15.44
C ILE A 124 -5.63 -5.57 -16.79
N MET A 125 -4.88 -5.67 -17.89
CA MET A 125 -5.42 -5.64 -19.26
C MET A 125 -5.91 -7.01 -19.78
N GLY A 126 -5.50 -8.11 -19.15
CA GLY A 126 -5.77 -9.50 -19.58
C GLY A 126 -6.56 -10.29 -18.57
#